data_AF-A0A527ZIV9-F1
#
_entry.id   AF-A0A527ZIV9-F1
#
_cell.length_a   1.000
_cell.length_b   1.000
_cell.length_c   1.000
_cell.angle_alpha   90.00
_cell.angle_beta   90.00
_cell.angle_gamma   90.00
#
_symmetry.space_group_name_H-M   'P 1'
#
loop_
_entity.id
_entity.type
_entity.pdbx_description
1 polymer ?
#
loop_
_entity_poly.entity_id
_entity_poly.type
_entity_poly.pdbx_seq_one_letter_code
_entity_poly.pdbx_strand_id
1 'polypeptide(L)'
;EPFEPARSPELIEVRRAFGEPIGAAETIARYTGKLVATLCEALEAKGLGARRLDLLLHRVDNRIEAIRVGTAVPVRDVKRLTRLLTDRIETVDPGFGIEVMTLAATLAEPFGAKQIISSLVEEPEPDITDLIDVLANRIGEQRLYRFAPVESDVPERSVRRIAPNAPDDGTSWPGDWPRPPRLLTHPEPIET
;
A
#
# COMPACT_ATOMS: atom_id res chain seq x y z
N GLU A 1 -22.50 -30.45 -2.95
CA GLU A 1 -22.66 -29.02 -2.63
C GLU A 1 -21.29 -28.35 -2.67
N PRO A 2 -21.15 -27.18 -3.31
CA PRO A 2 -19.93 -26.36 -3.19
C PRO A 2 -19.82 -25.79 -1.77
N PHE A 3 -18.60 -25.71 -1.24
CA PHE A 3 -18.33 -25.07 0.05
C PHE A 3 -18.07 -23.58 -0.17
N GLU A 4 -18.90 -22.72 0.40
CA GLU A 4 -18.65 -21.28 0.43
C GLU A 4 -17.79 -20.92 1.66
N PRO A 5 -16.65 -20.24 1.50
CA PRO A 5 -15.86 -19.77 2.62
C PRO A 5 -16.66 -18.78 3.47
N ALA A 6 -16.74 -19.01 4.78
CA ALA A 6 -17.34 -18.05 5.71
C ALA A 6 -16.50 -16.75 5.72
N ARG A 7 -17.09 -15.64 5.26
CA ARG A 7 -16.44 -14.33 5.24
C ARG A 7 -16.85 -13.55 6.49
N SER A 8 -15.93 -12.72 7.01
CA SER A 8 -16.27 -11.80 8.11
C SER A 8 -17.37 -10.85 7.62
N PRO A 9 -18.50 -10.70 8.34
CA PRO A 9 -19.61 -9.83 7.92
C PRO A 9 -19.23 -8.34 7.88
N GLU A 10 -18.09 -7.97 8.45
CA GLU A 10 -17.57 -6.60 8.46
C GLU A 10 -16.81 -6.25 7.17
N LEU A 11 -16.41 -7.26 6.38
CA LEU A 11 -15.66 -7.09 5.14
C LEU A 11 -16.51 -6.35 4.11
N ILE A 12 -15.98 -5.24 3.60
CA ILE A 12 -16.61 -4.50 2.51
C ILE A 12 -16.12 -5.12 1.21
N GLU A 13 -17.03 -5.74 0.48
CA GLU A 13 -16.74 -6.38 -0.78
C GLU A 13 -17.77 -6.03 -1.85
N VAL A 14 -17.31 -6.04 -3.09
CA VAL A 14 -18.13 -5.85 -4.28
C VAL A 14 -17.78 -6.92 -5.30
N ARG A 15 -18.80 -7.43 -5.99
CA ARG A 15 -18.64 -8.56 -6.92
C ARG A 15 -19.28 -8.25 -8.27
N ARG A 16 -18.67 -8.80 -9.33
CA ARG A 16 -19.22 -8.78 -10.68
C ARG A 16 -19.10 -10.16 -11.30
N ALA A 17 -20.24 -10.74 -11.65
CA ALA A 17 -20.32 -11.93 -12.50
C ALA A 17 -20.43 -11.53 -13.98
N PHE A 18 -19.90 -12.37 -14.86
CA PHE A 18 -19.93 -12.19 -16.31
C PHE A 18 -20.75 -13.32 -16.95
N GLY A 19 -21.59 -12.98 -17.92
CA GLY A 19 -22.35 -13.97 -18.69
C GLY A 19 -21.49 -14.77 -19.67
N GLU A 20 -20.39 -14.17 -20.12
CA GLU A 20 -19.33 -14.82 -20.91
C GLU A 20 -17.99 -14.60 -20.21
N PRO A 21 -17.13 -15.63 -20.09
CA PRO A 21 -15.82 -15.51 -19.45
C PRO A 21 -14.94 -14.46 -20.13
N ILE A 22 -14.27 -13.62 -19.33
CA ILE A 22 -13.36 -12.58 -19.85
C ILE A 22 -11.90 -13.01 -19.66
N GLY A 23 -11.04 -12.70 -20.64
CA GLY A 23 -9.59 -12.97 -20.53
C GLY A 23 -8.68 -11.80 -20.92
N ALA A 24 -9.22 -10.79 -21.62
CA ALA A 24 -8.42 -9.65 -22.06
C ALA A 24 -8.05 -8.73 -20.88
N ALA A 25 -6.77 -8.39 -20.77
CA ALA A 25 -6.23 -7.54 -19.70
C ALA A 25 -6.94 -6.18 -19.62
N GLU A 26 -7.26 -5.58 -20.77
CA GLU A 26 -7.98 -4.31 -20.86
C GLU A 26 -9.42 -4.42 -20.32
N THR A 27 -10.05 -5.57 -20.52
CA THR A 27 -11.39 -5.84 -20.00
C THR A 27 -11.36 -6.02 -18.49
N ILE A 28 -10.38 -6.77 -17.98
CA ILE A 28 -10.14 -6.92 -16.53
C ILE A 28 -9.90 -5.54 -15.92
N ALA A 29 -8.99 -4.73 -16.48
CA ALA A 29 -8.68 -3.39 -16.00
C ALA A 29 -9.92 -2.47 -15.95
N ARG A 30 -10.74 -2.51 -17.00
CA ARG A 30 -11.99 -1.75 -17.07
C ARG A 30 -12.97 -2.14 -15.97
N TYR A 31 -13.13 -3.43 -15.68
CA TYR A 31 -14.04 -3.89 -14.62
C TYR A 31 -13.43 -3.69 -13.23
N THR A 32 -12.11 -3.77 -13.07
CA THR A 32 -11.41 -3.37 -11.85
C THR A 32 -11.76 -1.93 -11.50
N GLY A 33 -11.65 -0.99 -12.44
CA GLY A 33 -12.01 0.42 -12.16
C GLY A 33 -13.47 0.61 -11.73
N LYS A 34 -14.40 -0.14 -12.32
CA LYS A 34 -15.82 -0.13 -11.91
C LYS A 34 -16.02 -0.67 -10.50
N LEU A 35 -15.38 -1.80 -10.17
CA LEU A 35 -15.44 -2.39 -8.83
C LEU A 35 -14.82 -1.45 -7.79
N VAL A 36 -13.69 -0.81 -8.11
CA VAL A 36 -13.06 0.17 -7.22
C VAL A 36 -14.01 1.34 -6.94
N ALA A 37 -14.70 1.87 -7.94
CA ALA A 37 -15.67 2.94 -7.75
C ALA A 37 -16.78 2.54 -6.76
N THR A 38 -17.40 1.37 -6.99
CA THR A 38 -18.46 0.85 -6.09
C THR A 38 -17.92 0.55 -4.69
N LEU A 39 -16.68 0.04 -4.56
CA LEU A 39 -16.06 -0.21 -3.26
C LEU A 39 -15.81 1.10 -2.51
N CYS A 40 -15.33 2.14 -3.19
CA CYS A 40 -15.11 3.46 -2.60
C CYS A 40 -16.43 4.06 -2.07
N GLU A 41 -17.54 3.92 -2.79
CA GLU A 41 -18.87 4.34 -2.32
C GLU A 41 -19.29 3.58 -1.06
N ALA A 42 -19.06 2.26 -1.02
CA ALA A 42 -19.37 1.43 0.15
C ALA A 42 -18.49 1.77 1.37
N LEU A 43 -17.21 2.08 1.13
CA LEU A 43 -16.27 2.56 2.15
C LEU A 43 -16.69 3.94 2.67
N GLU A 44 -17.12 4.84 1.78
CA GLU A 44 -17.60 6.17 2.13
C GLU A 44 -18.81 6.14 3.05
N ALA A 45 -19.79 5.29 2.74
CA ALA A 45 -20.99 5.13 3.56
C ALA A 45 -20.66 4.69 5.01
N LYS A 46 -19.49 4.09 5.24
CA LYS A 46 -19.01 3.66 6.56
C LYS A 46 -17.94 4.57 7.16
N GLY A 47 -17.53 5.66 6.49
CA GLY A 47 -16.46 6.55 6.95
C GLY A 47 -15.08 5.89 6.98
N LEU A 48 -14.84 4.90 6.10
CA LEU A 48 -13.63 4.10 6.04
C LEU A 48 -12.82 4.39 4.77
N GLY A 49 -11.53 4.05 4.82
CA GLY A 49 -10.61 4.06 3.70
C GLY A 49 -9.88 2.72 3.60
N ALA A 50 -9.57 2.31 2.38
CA ALA A 50 -8.87 1.05 2.14
C ALA A 50 -7.41 1.16 2.60
N ARG A 51 -6.94 0.10 3.27
CA ARG A 51 -5.53 -0.13 3.64
C ARG A 51 -4.93 -1.33 2.94
N ARG A 52 -5.76 -2.35 2.72
CA ARG A 52 -5.41 -3.53 1.94
C ARG A 52 -6.61 -3.95 1.10
N LEU A 53 -6.35 -4.23 -0.17
CA LEU A 53 -7.34 -4.66 -1.14
C LEU A 53 -6.92 -6.00 -1.73
N ASP A 54 -7.90 -6.89 -1.85
CA ASP A 54 -7.75 -8.15 -2.57
C ASP A 54 -8.73 -8.15 -3.75
N LEU A 55 -8.19 -8.22 -4.97
CA LEU A 55 -8.93 -8.48 -6.19
C LEU A 55 -8.81 -9.97 -6.52
N LEU A 56 -9.89 -10.69 -6.34
CA LEU A 56 -10.02 -12.12 -6.61
C LEU A 56 -10.68 -12.33 -7.97
N LEU A 57 -10.04 -13.12 -8.81
CA LEU A 57 -10.45 -13.43 -10.16
C LEU A 57 -10.77 -14.92 -10.23
N HIS A 58 -12.06 -15.25 -10.20
CA HIS A 58 -12.54 -16.63 -10.25
C HIS A 58 -12.58 -17.09 -11.69
N ARG A 59 -11.76 -18.09 -12.00
CA ARG A 59 -11.69 -18.72 -13.31
C ARG A 59 -12.75 -19.80 -13.46
N VAL A 60 -13.10 -20.08 -14.71
CA VAL A 60 -14.05 -21.15 -15.09
C VAL A 60 -13.59 -22.55 -14.62
N ASP A 61 -12.28 -22.77 -14.48
CA ASP A 61 -11.71 -24.03 -13.99
C ASP A 61 -11.64 -24.11 -12.45
N ASN A 62 -12.42 -23.27 -11.75
CA ASN A 62 -12.51 -23.20 -10.29
C ASN A 62 -11.19 -22.79 -9.59
N ARG A 63 -10.24 -22.21 -10.34
CA ARG A 63 -9.04 -21.56 -9.78
C ARG A 63 -9.33 -20.11 -9.44
N ILE A 64 -8.60 -19.57 -8.47
CA ILE A 64 -8.68 -18.17 -8.06
C ILE A 64 -7.30 -17.56 -8.23
N GLU A 65 -7.21 -16.59 -9.14
CA GLU A 65 -6.06 -15.70 -9.21
C GLU A 65 -6.32 -14.49 -8.31
N ALA A 66 -5.29 -14.02 -7.59
CA ALA A 66 -5.44 -12.95 -6.62
C ALA A 66 -4.39 -11.86 -6.82
N ILE A 67 -4.87 -10.62 -6.94
CA ILE A 67 -4.03 -9.42 -6.86
C ILE A 67 -4.28 -8.80 -5.48
N ARG A 68 -3.20 -8.65 -4.71
CA ARG A 68 -3.24 -7.96 -3.42
C ARG A 68 -2.43 -6.67 -3.51
N VAL A 69 -3.04 -5.58 -3.03
CA VAL A 69 -2.35 -4.28 -2.92
C VAL A 69 -2.56 -3.67 -1.54
N GLY A 70 -1.55 -2.94 -1.05
CA GLY A 70 -1.58 -2.21 0.21
C GLY A 70 -1.39 -0.71 0.01
N THR A 71 -1.87 0.09 0.95
CA THR A 71 -1.67 1.54 0.98
C THR A 71 -1.08 2.01 2.32
N ALA A 72 -0.16 2.97 2.24
CA ALA A 72 0.56 3.54 3.36
C ALA A 72 -0.31 4.46 4.23
N VAL A 73 -1.48 4.90 3.76
CA VAL A 73 -2.53 5.52 4.58
C VAL A 73 -3.89 4.98 4.13
N PRO A 74 -4.98 5.17 4.92
CA PRO A 74 -6.32 4.84 4.44
C PRO A 74 -6.64 5.70 3.21
N VAL A 75 -6.97 5.05 2.10
CA VAL A 75 -7.21 5.72 0.80
C VAL A 75 -8.62 5.41 0.31
N ARG A 76 -9.28 6.43 -0.24
CA ARG A 76 -10.58 6.33 -0.92
C ARG A 76 -10.58 7.07 -2.26
N ASP A 77 -9.48 6.95 -2.99
CA ASP A 77 -9.29 7.54 -4.33
C ASP A 77 -9.40 6.45 -5.40
N VAL A 78 -10.42 6.57 -6.25
CA VAL A 78 -10.72 5.58 -7.29
C VAL A 78 -9.57 5.44 -8.29
N LYS A 79 -8.95 6.55 -8.71
CA LYS A 79 -7.91 6.54 -9.73
C LYS A 79 -6.64 5.88 -9.19
N ARG A 80 -6.25 6.22 -7.95
CA ARG A 80 -5.07 5.65 -7.27
C ARG A 80 -5.22 4.15 -7.04
N LEU A 81 -6.33 3.73 -6.46
CA LEU A 81 -6.58 2.30 -6.18
C LEU A 81 -6.70 1.47 -7.46
N THR A 82 -7.36 2.02 -8.50
CA THR A 82 -7.44 1.36 -9.81
C THR A 82 -6.04 1.16 -10.38
N ARG A 83 -5.20 2.20 -10.37
CA ARG A 83 -3.82 2.12 -10.89
C ARG A 83 -3.00 1.02 -10.21
N LEU A 84 -3.00 0.98 -8.88
CA LEU A 84 -2.27 -0.04 -8.11
C LEU A 84 -2.69 -1.47 -8.48
N LEU A 85 -4.00 -1.71 -8.67
CA LEU A 85 -4.52 -3.01 -9.08
C LEU A 85 -4.18 -3.33 -10.54
N THR A 86 -4.31 -2.35 -11.44
CA THR A 86 -4.06 -2.55 -12.88
C THR A 86 -2.59 -2.82 -13.19
N ASP A 87 -1.67 -2.20 -12.44
CA ASP A 87 -0.22 -2.43 -12.57
C ASP A 87 0.16 -3.90 -12.28
N ARG A 88 -0.74 -4.68 -11.68
CA ARG A 88 -0.54 -6.10 -11.35
C ARG A 88 -1.33 -7.06 -12.23
N ILE A 89 -2.17 -6.58 -13.15
CA ILE A 89 -3.01 -7.44 -14.00
C ILE A 89 -2.15 -8.36 -14.88
N GLU A 90 -1.00 -7.90 -15.33
CA GLU A 90 -0.05 -8.70 -16.12
C GLU A 90 0.49 -9.94 -15.36
N THR A 91 0.37 -9.96 -14.03
CA THR A 91 0.79 -11.10 -13.20
C THR A 91 -0.25 -12.21 -13.11
N VAL A 92 -1.45 -11.98 -13.64
CA VAL A 92 -2.57 -12.93 -13.61
C VAL A 92 -2.63 -13.74 -14.90
N ASP A 93 -2.75 -15.06 -14.77
CA ASP A 93 -3.13 -15.94 -15.87
C ASP A 93 -4.65 -16.17 -15.89
N PRO A 94 -5.40 -15.57 -16.84
CA PRO A 94 -6.84 -15.76 -16.95
C PRO A 94 -7.23 -17.18 -17.41
N GLY A 95 -6.31 -17.96 -17.99
CA GLY A 95 -6.58 -19.31 -18.49
C GLY A 95 -7.77 -19.39 -19.43
N PHE A 96 -8.79 -20.16 -19.05
CA PHE A 96 -10.05 -20.34 -19.81
C PHE A 96 -11.04 -19.16 -19.67
N GLY A 97 -10.66 -18.13 -18.94
CA GLY A 97 -11.46 -16.94 -18.68
C GLY A 97 -11.92 -16.84 -17.23
N ILE A 98 -12.25 -15.62 -16.86
CA ILE A 98 -12.72 -15.21 -15.53
C ILE A 98 -14.23 -15.03 -15.61
N GLU A 99 -14.96 -15.73 -14.75
CA GLU A 99 -16.42 -15.68 -14.65
C GLU A 99 -16.91 -14.73 -13.55
N VAL A 100 -16.10 -14.53 -12.50
CA VAL A 100 -16.42 -13.63 -11.40
C VAL A 100 -15.18 -12.84 -10.98
N MET A 101 -15.33 -11.53 -10.84
CA MET A 101 -14.37 -10.65 -10.18
C MET A 101 -14.94 -10.19 -8.85
N THR A 102 -14.18 -10.36 -7.77
CA THR A 102 -14.53 -9.88 -6.43
C THR A 102 -13.44 -8.98 -5.91
N LEU A 103 -13.79 -7.77 -5.49
CA LEU A 103 -12.88 -6.83 -4.86
C LEU A 103 -13.29 -6.65 -3.39
N ALA A 104 -12.34 -6.87 -2.48
CA ALA A 104 -12.58 -6.77 -1.04
C ALA A 104 -11.55 -5.85 -0.37
N ALA A 105 -12.03 -4.99 0.53
CA ALA A 105 -11.17 -4.23 1.44
C ALA A 105 -10.84 -5.08 2.67
N THR A 106 -9.82 -5.92 2.57
CA THR A 106 -9.40 -6.86 3.62
C THR A 106 -8.86 -6.18 4.86
N LEU A 107 -8.36 -4.96 4.71
CA LEU A 107 -8.11 -4.04 5.82
C LEU A 107 -8.66 -2.67 5.44
N ALA A 108 -9.53 -2.13 6.28
CA ALA A 108 -10.06 -0.79 6.16
C ALA A 108 -9.91 -0.07 7.51
N GLU A 109 -9.56 1.20 7.46
CA GLU A 109 -9.34 2.05 8.64
C GLU A 109 -10.21 3.30 8.56
N PRO A 110 -10.54 3.96 9.68
CA PRO A 110 -11.25 5.22 9.68
C PRO A 110 -10.59 6.25 8.75
N PHE A 111 -11.38 6.82 7.85
CA PHE A 111 -10.95 7.82 6.89
C PHE A 111 -11.77 9.08 7.10
N GLY A 112 -11.26 9.95 7.99
CA GLY A 112 -11.86 11.24 8.30
C GLY A 112 -11.54 12.29 7.23
N ALA A 113 -12.42 13.28 7.10
CA ALA A 113 -12.14 14.46 6.29
C ALA A 113 -10.90 15.18 6.84
N LYS A 114 -9.80 15.19 6.08
CA LYS A 114 -8.67 16.06 6.38
C LYS A 114 -9.08 17.48 6.01
N GLN A 115 -9.15 18.37 7.00
CA GLN A 115 -9.21 19.80 6.74
C GLN A 115 -7.90 20.19 6.05
N ILE A 116 -7.98 20.63 4.80
CA ILE A 116 -6.84 21.21 4.11
C ILE A 116 -6.60 22.57 4.77
N ILE A 117 -5.71 22.60 5.76
CA ILE A 117 -5.23 23.84 6.34
C ILE A 117 -4.30 24.44 5.28
N SER A 118 -4.84 25.36 4.49
CA SER A 118 -4.06 26.20 3.59
C SER A 118 -3.24 27.16 4.46
N SER A 119 -2.04 26.75 4.88
CA SER A 119 -1.08 27.69 5.45
C SER A 119 -0.71 28.69 4.35
N LEU A 120 -0.99 29.98 4.59
CA LEU A 120 -0.56 31.07 3.69
C LEU A 120 0.93 31.39 3.86
N VAL A 121 1.64 30.72 4.77
CA VAL A 121 2.97 31.13 5.27
C VAL A 121 4.05 30.09 4.99
N GLU A 122 3.71 28.80 4.86
CA GLU A 122 4.67 27.72 4.61
C GLU A 122 4.30 26.94 3.35
N GLU A 123 5.30 26.59 2.55
CA GLU A 123 5.10 25.69 1.40
C GLU A 123 4.63 24.32 1.90
N PRO A 124 3.57 23.74 1.31
CA PRO A 124 3.09 22.43 1.73
C PRO A 124 4.16 21.37 1.45
N GLU A 125 4.49 20.57 2.46
CA GLU A 125 5.35 19.41 2.29
C GLU A 125 4.78 18.48 1.21
N PRO A 126 5.62 17.96 0.29
CA PRO A 126 5.16 17.08 -0.78
C PRO A 126 4.62 15.77 -0.21
N ASP A 127 3.36 15.44 -0.52
CA ASP A 127 2.77 14.15 -0.16
C ASP A 127 3.37 13.03 -1.01
N ILE A 128 4.33 12.29 -0.44
CA ILE A 128 4.99 11.14 -1.07
C ILE A 128 4.25 9.82 -0.88
N THR A 129 3.04 9.82 -0.28
CA THR A 129 2.34 8.58 0.06
C THR A 129 2.03 7.73 -1.18
N ASP A 130 1.68 8.36 -2.31
CA ASP A 130 1.43 7.63 -3.56
C ASP A 130 2.70 6.92 -4.08
N LEU A 131 3.86 7.55 -3.91
CA LEU A 131 5.13 6.94 -4.26
C LEU A 131 5.45 5.75 -3.34
N ILE A 132 5.21 5.90 -2.03
CA ILE A 132 5.39 4.82 -1.05
C ILE A 132 4.53 3.61 -1.44
N ASP A 133 3.27 3.81 -1.81
CA ASP A 133 2.37 2.73 -2.23
C ASP A 133 2.91 2.00 -3.46
N VAL A 134 3.28 2.74 -4.51
CA VAL A 134 3.80 2.13 -5.75
C VAL A 134 5.03 1.29 -5.46
N LEU A 135 5.98 1.83 -4.70
CA LEU A 135 7.21 1.13 -4.37
C LEU A 135 6.91 -0.09 -3.49
N ALA A 136 6.13 0.07 -2.42
CA ALA A 136 5.79 -1.02 -1.50
C ALA A 136 5.07 -2.18 -2.23
N ASN A 137 4.14 -1.89 -3.15
CA ASN A 137 3.45 -2.93 -3.93
C ASN A 137 4.36 -3.59 -4.98
N ARG A 138 5.43 -2.92 -5.43
CA ARG A 138 6.38 -3.45 -6.41
C ARG A 138 7.47 -4.31 -5.77
N ILE A 139 8.13 -3.82 -4.72
CA ILE A 139 9.27 -4.49 -4.07
C ILE A 139 8.91 -5.24 -2.79
N GLY A 140 7.69 -5.06 -2.28
CA GLY A 140 7.18 -5.64 -1.04
C GLY A 140 7.25 -4.66 0.14
N GLU A 141 6.21 -4.67 0.98
CA GLU A 141 6.03 -3.76 2.12
C GLU A 141 7.23 -3.76 3.09
N GLN A 142 7.89 -4.91 3.28
CA GLN A 142 9.03 -5.04 4.19
C GLN A 142 10.37 -4.54 3.62
N ARG A 143 10.43 -4.28 2.31
CA ARG A 143 11.66 -3.84 1.63
C ARG A 143 11.79 -2.32 1.53
N LEU A 144 10.73 -1.59 1.83
CA LEU A 144 10.73 -0.13 1.87
C LEU A 144 10.67 0.32 3.33
N TYR A 145 11.71 1.01 3.80
CA TYR A 145 11.82 1.46 5.18
C TYR A 145 12.64 2.75 5.26
N ARG A 146 12.48 3.49 6.37
CA ARG A 146 13.41 4.55 6.79
C ARG A 146 14.19 4.09 8.02
N PHE A 147 15.31 4.73 8.28
CA PHE A 147 16.05 4.54 9.52
C PHE A 147 15.67 5.62 10.53
N ALA A 148 15.55 5.23 11.79
CA ALA A 148 15.41 6.17 12.91
C ALA A 148 16.47 5.90 13.97
N PRO A 149 16.93 6.95 14.66
CA PRO A 149 17.83 6.81 15.79
C PRO A 149 17.16 6.03 16.92
N VAL A 150 18.00 5.33 17.69
CA VAL A 150 17.64 4.68 18.93
C VAL A 150 18.72 5.02 19.95
N GLU A 151 18.31 5.38 21.16
CA GLU A 151 19.24 5.63 22.26
C GLU A 151 20.01 4.35 22.61
N SER A 152 21.31 4.33 22.31
CA SER A 152 22.19 3.19 22.54
C SER A 152 23.65 3.64 22.48
N ASP A 153 24.46 3.19 23.44
CA ASP A 153 25.91 3.40 23.44
C ASP A 153 26.65 2.47 22.45
N VAL A 154 25.97 1.46 21.92
CA VAL A 154 26.49 0.54 20.90
C VAL A 154 26.05 1.04 19.52
N PRO A 155 26.97 1.43 18.61
CA PRO A 155 26.63 1.96 17.29
C PRO A 155 25.75 1.05 16.44
N GLU A 156 25.97 -0.26 16.49
CA GLU A 156 25.18 -1.26 15.74
C GLU A 156 23.72 -1.32 16.21
N ARG A 157 23.42 -0.75 17.38
CA ARG A 157 22.09 -0.70 18.01
C ARG A 157 21.50 0.72 18.05
N SER A 158 22.22 1.73 17.56
CA SER A 158 21.77 3.13 17.58
C SER A 158 20.84 3.49 16.43
N VAL A 159 20.45 2.50 15.62
CA VAL A 159 19.61 2.64 14.44
C VAL A 159 18.58 1.52 14.41
N ARG A 160 17.33 1.85 14.08
CA ARG A 160 16.29 0.86 13.77
C ARG A 160 15.64 1.15 12.42
N ARG A 161 15.16 0.10 11.75
CA ARG A 161 14.27 0.23 10.59
C ARG A 161 12.87 0.53 11.09
N ILE A 162 12.22 1.51 10.47
CA ILE A 162 10.82 1.84 10.71
C ILE A 162 10.08 2.02 9.39
N ALA A 163 8.74 1.99 9.45
CA ALA A 163 7.92 2.15 8.28
C ALA A 163 8.19 3.51 7.58
N PRO A 164 8.11 3.58 6.24
CA PRO A 164 8.39 4.82 5.49
C PRO A 164 7.52 6.00 5.91
N ASN A 165 6.28 5.71 6.33
CA ASN A 165 5.26 6.64 6.77
C ASN A 165 5.18 6.78 8.30
N ALA A 166 6.11 6.16 9.05
CA ALA A 166 6.10 6.28 10.51
C ALA A 166 6.25 7.77 10.88
N PRO A 167 5.51 8.28 11.90
CA PRO A 167 5.60 9.67 12.30
C PRO A 167 7.02 10.00 12.76
N ASP A 168 7.48 11.22 12.48
CA ASP A 168 8.75 11.68 13.03
C ASP A 168 8.58 11.93 14.53
N ASP A 169 9.43 11.30 15.33
CA ASP A 169 9.44 11.44 16.79
C ASP A 169 10.38 12.57 17.25
N GLY A 170 11.02 13.27 16.31
CA GLY A 170 11.94 14.38 16.56
C GLY A 170 13.25 13.94 17.18
N THR A 171 13.46 12.63 17.34
CA THR A 171 14.71 12.09 17.84
C THR A 171 15.75 12.20 16.72
N SER A 172 16.90 12.76 17.04
CA SER A 172 18.04 12.84 16.13
C SER A 172 19.29 12.30 16.82
N TRP A 173 20.29 11.88 16.04
CA TRP A 173 21.61 11.62 16.61
C TRP A 173 22.19 12.94 17.14
N PRO A 174 22.85 12.93 18.31
CA PRO A 174 23.56 14.12 18.78
C PRO A 174 24.54 14.59 17.69
N GLY A 175 24.45 15.84 17.26
CA GLY A 175 25.40 16.41 16.30
C GLY A 175 26.75 16.76 16.93
N ASP A 176 26.75 16.93 18.25
CA ASP A 176 27.86 17.51 19.01
C ASP A 176 28.74 16.45 19.68
N TRP A 177 28.91 15.28 19.06
CA TRP A 177 29.83 14.28 19.61
C TRP A 177 31.24 14.90 19.68
N PRO A 178 31.90 14.87 20.85
CA PRO A 178 33.27 15.35 20.94
C PRO A 178 34.12 14.56 19.94
N ARG A 179 34.99 15.25 19.20
CA ARG A 179 35.91 14.59 18.26
C ARG A 179 36.59 13.43 18.97
N PRO A 180 36.68 12.24 18.33
CA PRO A 180 37.29 11.08 18.97
C PRO A 180 38.65 11.45 19.58
N PRO A 181 38.90 11.15 20.86
CA PRO A 181 40.15 11.51 21.52
C PRO A 181 41.35 10.77 20.92
N ARG A 182 41.09 9.72 20.13
CA ARG A 182 42.07 8.98 19.34
C ARG A 182 41.74 9.13 17.87
N LEU A 183 42.59 9.89 17.17
CA LEU A 183 42.64 9.85 15.72
C LEU A 183 43.30 8.55 15.27
N LEU A 184 42.95 8.07 14.08
CA LEU A 184 43.73 7.03 13.42
C LEU A 184 45.17 7.52 13.28
N THR A 185 46.13 6.61 13.43
CA THR A 185 47.57 6.95 13.34
C THR A 185 47.93 7.50 11.97
N HIS A 186 47.17 7.11 10.94
CA HIS A 186 47.19 7.68 9.60
C HIS A 186 45.76 8.06 9.22
N PRO A 187 45.51 9.30 8.78
CA PRO A 187 44.21 9.66 8.25
C PRO A 187 43.98 8.89 6.93
N GLU A 188 42.88 8.16 6.85
CA GLU A 188 42.45 7.57 5.59
C GLU A 188 41.69 8.63 4.77
N PRO A 189 41.96 8.76 3.47
CA PRO A 189 41.21 9.66 2.61
C PRO A 189 39.74 9.21 2.52
N ILE A 190 38.82 10.16 2.67
CA ILE A 190 37.39 9.92 2.47
C ILE A 190 37.14 10.00 0.96
N GLU A 191 36.83 8.87 0.33
CA GLU A 191 36.31 8.88 -1.04
C GLU A 191 34.91 9.49 -1.02
N THR A 192 34.75 10.61 -1.73
CA THR A 192 33.50 11.38 -1.85
C THR A 192 32.85 11.09 -3.19
#